data_AF-T2I9K3-F1
#
_entry.id   AF-T2I9K3-F1
#
_cell.length_a   1.000
_cell.length_b   1.000
_cell.length_c   1.000
_cell.angle_alpha   90.00
_cell.angle_beta   90.00
_cell.angle_gamma   90.00
#
_symmetry.space_group_name_H-M   'P 1'
#
loop_
_entity.id
_entity.type
_entity.pdbx_description
1 polymer ?
#
loop_
_entity_poly.entity_id
_entity_poly.type
_entity_poly.pdbx_seq_one_letter_code
_entity_poly.pdbx_strand_id
1 'polypeptide(L)'
;MALELHNFIWEEERLVQVETQPHHIAGVLAEVRQIIEESELNLEDLYSAYYECEEDATTTFYEAESAEAGSPGIWTYMVYDCAAGEETVVTNLDINTLKPALQLQKLVNF
;
A
#
# COMPACT_ATOMS: atom_id res chain seq x y z
N MET A 1 -7.12 -9.74 -10.82
CA MET A 1 -8.26 -8.78 -10.81
C MET A 1 -7.71 -7.36 -10.81
N ALA A 2 -8.28 -6.39 -11.53
CA ALA A 2 -7.84 -4.99 -11.43
C ALA A 2 -8.42 -4.35 -10.15
N LEU A 3 -7.56 -3.71 -9.36
CA LEU A 3 -7.89 -2.99 -8.13
C LEU A 3 -7.72 -1.50 -8.39
N GLU A 4 -8.78 -0.73 -8.17
CA GLU A 4 -8.70 0.73 -8.16
C GLU A 4 -8.48 1.19 -6.71
N LEU A 5 -7.33 1.82 -6.45
CA LEU A 5 -6.91 2.23 -5.12
C LEU A 5 -6.21 3.59 -5.20
N HIS A 6 -6.69 4.59 -4.44
CA HIS A 6 -6.10 5.93 -4.35
C HIS A 6 -5.85 6.60 -5.71
N ASN A 7 -6.76 6.38 -6.66
CA ASN A 7 -6.68 6.82 -8.06
C ASN A 7 -5.61 6.12 -8.93
N PHE A 8 -5.06 5.00 -8.44
CA PHE A 8 -4.20 4.11 -9.20
C PHE A 8 -4.96 2.83 -9.56
N ILE A 9 -4.69 2.28 -10.75
CA ILE A 9 -5.16 0.97 -11.17
C ILE A 9 -3.99 0.00 -11.02
N TRP A 10 -4.19 -1.02 -10.18
CA TRP A 10 -3.23 -2.08 -9.92
C TRP A 10 -3.76 -3.41 -10.44
N GLU A 11 -2.91 -4.19 -11.10
CA GLU A 11 -3.24 -5.51 -11.62
C GLU A 11 -2.20 -6.53 -11.15
N GLU A 12 -2.58 -7.80 -11.05
CA GLU A 12 -1.67 -8.91 -10.72
C GLU A 12 -0.95 -8.80 -9.36
N GLU A 13 -1.50 -8.01 -8.44
CA GLU A 13 -0.92 -7.77 -7.13
C GLU A 13 -1.92 -7.92 -5.99
N ARG A 14 -1.39 -8.24 -4.80
CA ARG A 14 -2.12 -8.18 -3.52
C ARG A 14 -1.54 -7.11 -2.63
N LEU A 15 -2.45 -6.29 -2.10
CA LEU A 15 -2.13 -5.16 -1.25
C LEU A 15 -2.63 -5.42 0.17
N VAL A 16 -1.72 -5.37 1.14
CA VAL A 16 -2.06 -5.42 2.57
C VAL A 16 -1.68 -4.07 3.17
N GLN A 17 -2.66 -3.31 3.65
CA GLN A 17 -2.37 -2.05 4.30
C GLN A 17 -1.57 -2.28 5.59
N VAL A 18 -0.50 -1.53 5.75
CA VAL A 18 0.38 -1.57 6.92
C VAL A 18 0.50 -0.19 7.56
N GLU A 19 1.08 -0.13 8.75
CA GLU A 19 1.35 1.15 9.41
C GLU A 19 2.40 1.95 8.63
N THR A 20 2.06 3.19 8.28
CA THR A 20 2.98 4.11 7.61
C THR A 20 4.11 4.52 8.56
N GLN A 21 5.34 4.20 8.18
CA GLN A 21 6.55 4.52 8.93
C GLN A 21 7.18 5.84 8.44
N PRO A 22 8.07 6.48 9.24
CA PRO A 22 8.68 7.75 8.86
C PRO A 22 9.44 7.73 7.53
N HIS A 23 10.10 6.62 7.16
CA HIS A 23 10.83 6.52 5.89
C HIS A 23 9.89 6.45 4.68
N HIS A 24 8.71 5.83 4.82
CA HIS A 24 7.67 5.87 3.78
C HIS A 24 7.23 7.31 3.48
N ILE A 25 6.99 8.10 4.53
CA ILE A 25 6.62 9.51 4.41
C ILE A 25 7.74 10.30 3.74
N ALA A 26 8.99 10.07 4.16
CA ALA A 26 10.14 10.74 3.55
C ALA A 26 10.28 10.43 2.06
N GLY A 27 10.07 9.16 1.66
CA GLY A 27 10.11 8.74 0.27
C GLY A 27 9.03 9.38 -0.58
N VAL A 28 7.76 9.30 -0.16
CA VAL A 28 6.65 9.88 -0.94
C VAL A 28 6.73 11.41 -1.04
N LEU A 29 7.24 12.10 -0.01
CA LEU A 29 7.48 13.53 -0.07
C LEU A 29 8.63 13.91 -1.03
N ALA A 30 9.63 13.05 -1.19
CA ALA A 30 10.68 13.24 -2.18
C ALA A 30 10.11 13.14 -3.60
N GLU A 31 9.25 12.16 -3.86
CA GLU A 31 8.54 12.00 -5.14
C GLU A 31 7.62 13.19 -5.45
N VAL A 32 6.81 13.63 -4.48
CA VAL A 32 5.98 14.84 -4.59
C VAL A 32 6.83 16.05 -5.01
N ARG A 33 7.96 16.25 -4.34
CA ARG A 33 8.87 17.36 -4.64
C ARG A 33 9.46 17.24 -6.04
N GLN A 34 9.88 16.04 -6.45
CA GLN A 34 10.42 15.80 -7.77
C GLN A 34 9.39 16.11 -8.86
N ILE A 35 8.15 15.64 -8.72
CA ILE A 35 7.07 15.90 -9.69
C ILE A 35 6.81 17.40 -9.83
N ILE A 36 6.75 18.13 -8.71
CA ILE A 36 6.57 19.59 -8.68
C ILE A 36 7.70 20.29 -9.44
N GLU A 37 8.95 19.91 -9.16
CA GLU A 37 10.14 20.52 -9.80
C GLU A 37 10.23 20.20 -11.29
N GLU A 38 9.92 18.96 -11.70
CA GLU A 38 10.03 18.52 -13.10
C GLU A 38 8.87 19.00 -13.98
N SER A 39 7.67 19.13 -13.41
CA SER A 39 6.46 19.50 -14.15
C SER A 39 6.10 20.98 -14.01
N GLU A 40 6.91 21.78 -13.29
CA GLU A 40 6.65 23.19 -12.97
C GLU A 40 5.24 23.41 -12.35
N LEU A 41 4.76 22.43 -11.59
CA LEU A 41 3.43 22.45 -10.97
C LEU A 41 3.46 23.13 -9.61
N ASN A 42 2.32 23.65 -9.14
CA ASN A 42 2.17 23.96 -7.71
C ASN A 42 1.72 22.71 -6.97
N LEU A 43 1.95 22.67 -5.66
CA LEU A 43 1.46 21.58 -4.80
C LEU A 43 -0.06 21.40 -4.89
N GLU A 44 -0.80 22.50 -5.05
CA GLU A 44 -2.27 22.50 -5.20
C GLU A 44 -2.74 21.83 -6.49
N ASP A 45 -1.88 21.77 -7.51
CA ASP A 45 -2.17 21.16 -8.81
C ASP A 45 -1.80 19.67 -8.83
N LEU A 46 -1.03 19.19 -7.85
CA LEU A 46 -0.67 17.77 -7.73
C LEU A 46 -1.88 16.98 -7.24
N TYR A 47 -2.23 15.90 -7.94
CA TYR A 47 -3.39 15.07 -7.64
C TYR A 47 -3.04 13.89 -6.72
N SER A 48 -2.00 13.14 -7.07
CA SER A 48 -1.48 12.02 -6.29
C SER A 48 -0.01 11.76 -6.60
N ALA A 49 0.66 11.00 -5.74
CA ALA A 49 2.00 10.48 -5.95
C ALA A 49 2.12 9.11 -5.25
N TYR A 50 3.11 8.32 -5.64
CA TYR A 50 3.45 7.09 -4.94
C TYR A 50 4.96 6.93 -4.82
N TYR A 51 5.38 6.16 -3.82
CA TYR A 51 6.77 5.81 -3.57
C TYR A 51 6.90 4.32 -3.27
N GLU A 52 7.80 3.64 -3.97
CA GLU A 52 8.09 2.23 -3.77
C GLU A 52 9.37 2.05 -2.97
N CYS A 53 9.30 1.20 -1.94
CA CYS A 53 10.43 0.80 -1.11
C CYS A 53 10.68 -0.70 -1.30
N GLU A 54 11.69 -1.02 -2.11
CA GLU A 54 12.07 -2.41 -2.38
C GLU A 54 12.55 -3.15 -1.12
N GLU A 55 13.16 -2.44 -0.16
CA GLU A 55 13.77 -3.04 1.03
C GLU A 55 12.75 -3.72 1.95
N ASP A 56 11.53 -3.19 2.03
CA ASP A 56 10.43 -3.75 2.82
C ASP A 56 9.20 -4.16 1.98
N ALA A 57 9.35 -4.16 0.65
CA ALA A 57 8.31 -4.51 -0.32
C ALA A 57 7.02 -3.71 -0.10
N THR A 58 7.15 -2.39 0.11
CA THR A 58 6.02 -1.50 0.33
C THR A 58 5.85 -0.44 -0.76
N THR A 59 4.60 -0.06 -0.98
CA THR A 59 4.22 1.10 -1.81
C THR A 59 3.42 2.07 -0.95
N THR A 60 3.86 3.33 -0.95
CA THR A 60 3.24 4.43 -0.20
C THR A 60 2.55 5.37 -1.14
N PHE A 61 1.25 5.56 -0.98
CA PHE A 61 0.45 6.48 -1.77
C PHE A 61 0.26 7.78 -1.02
N TYR A 62 0.32 8.88 -1.75
CA TYR A 62 -0.12 10.20 -1.34
C TYR A 62 -1.27 10.63 -2.24
N GLU A 63 -2.36 11.08 -1.63
CA GLU A 63 -3.49 11.69 -2.32
C GLU A 63 -3.69 13.12 -1.81
N ALA A 64 -3.67 14.07 -2.73
CA ALA A 64 -3.78 15.49 -2.41
C ALA A 64 -5.24 15.93 -2.23
N GLU A 65 -5.46 17.10 -1.65
CA GLU A 65 -6.82 17.66 -1.47
C GLU A 65 -7.52 17.97 -2.80
N SER A 66 -6.75 18.15 -3.87
CA SER A 66 -7.23 18.34 -5.24
C SER A 66 -7.78 17.05 -5.86
N ALA A 67 -7.62 15.91 -5.20
CA ALA A 67 -8.07 14.62 -5.71
C ALA A 67 -9.60 14.47 -5.69
N GLU A 68 -10.20 14.00 -6.79
CA GLU A 68 -11.66 13.85 -6.94
C GLU A 68 -12.25 12.82 -5.96
N ALA A 69 -11.46 11.85 -5.48
CA ALA A 69 -11.95 10.81 -4.57
C ALA A 69 -12.16 11.31 -3.12
N GLY A 70 -11.79 12.56 -2.81
CA GLY A 70 -12.31 13.31 -1.66
C GLY A 70 -11.81 12.87 -0.28
N SER A 71 -10.75 12.06 -0.22
CA SER A 71 -10.09 11.69 1.04
C SER A 71 -8.58 11.88 0.90
N PRO A 72 -8.05 13.09 1.15
CA PRO A 72 -6.60 13.32 1.12
C PRO A 72 -5.89 12.55 2.24
N GLY A 73 -4.69 12.04 1.97
CA GLY A 73 -3.95 11.27 2.97
C GLY A 73 -2.74 10.51 2.44
N ILE A 74 -2.17 9.69 3.32
CA ILE A 74 -1.03 8.84 3.04
C ILE A 74 -1.31 7.43 3.53
N TRP A 75 -1.10 6.43 2.67
CA TRP A 75 -1.30 5.01 3.00
C TRP A 75 -0.15 4.18 2.49
N THR A 76 0.36 3.28 3.34
CA THR A 76 1.37 2.31 2.93
C THR A 76 0.73 0.93 2.79
N TYR A 77 1.08 0.24 1.71
CA TYR A 77 0.70 -1.15 1.46
C TYR A 77 1.95 -1.98 1.29
N MET A 78 1.95 -3.17 1.86
CA MET A 78 2.87 -4.22 1.48
C MET A 78 2.34 -4.90 0.22
N VAL A 79 3.19 -5.04 -0.78
CA VAL A 79 2.84 -5.51 -2.12
C VAL A 79 3.35 -6.93 -2.33
N TYR A 80 2.51 -7.77 -2.90
CA TYR A 80 2.86 -9.15 -3.25
C TYR A 80 2.42 -9.46 -4.67
N ASP A 81 3.33 -10.03 -5.45
CA ASP A 81 3.00 -10.59 -6.75
C ASP A 81 1.94 -11.68 -6.61
N CYS A 82 0.90 -11.58 -7.44
CA CYS A 82 -0.19 -12.55 -7.50
C CYS A 82 -0.75 -12.57 -8.92
N ALA A 83 -0.18 -13.43 -9.77
CA ALA A 83 -0.58 -13.56 -11.16
C ALA A 83 -2.11 -13.71 -11.33
N ALA A 84 -2.65 -13.08 -12.36
CA ALA A 84 -4.09 -13.11 -12.62
C ALA A 84 -4.59 -14.57 -12.76
N GLY A 85 -5.59 -14.94 -11.94
CA GLY A 85 -6.15 -16.29 -11.93
C GLY A 85 -5.43 -17.28 -11.00
N GLU A 86 -4.30 -16.91 -10.39
CA GLU A 86 -3.69 -17.68 -9.29
C GLU A 86 -4.30 -17.35 -7.92
N GLU A 87 -5.33 -16.49 -7.89
CA GLU A 87 -6.09 -16.17 -6.69
C GLU A 87 -6.86 -17.41 -6.18
N THR A 88 -6.20 -18.26 -5.38
CA THR A 88 -6.84 -19.44 -4.81
C THR A 88 -7.62 -19.06 -3.55
N VAL A 89 -8.95 -19.10 -3.62
CA VAL A 89 -9.81 -19.04 -2.43
C VAL A 89 -9.73 -20.38 -1.72
N VAL A 90 -8.90 -20.46 -0.68
CA VAL A 90 -8.78 -21.67 0.15
C VAL A 90 -9.94 -21.68 1.15
N THR A 91 -11.07 -22.27 0.77
CA THR A 91 -12.16 -22.65 1.69
C THR A 91 -11.87 -24.00 2.33
N ASN A 92 -10.77 -24.06 3.09
CA ASN A 92 -10.47 -25.24 3.88
C ASN A 92 -11.06 -25.05 5.29
N LEU A 93 -12.22 -25.67 5.54
CA LEU A 93 -12.90 -25.63 6.84
C LEU A 93 -12.07 -26.28 7.97
N ASP A 94 -11.06 -27.09 7.63
CA ASP A 94 -10.13 -27.69 8.57
C ASP A 94 -8.95 -26.75 8.92
N ILE A 95 -8.77 -25.65 8.17
CA ILE A 95 -7.84 -24.58 8.56
C ILE A 95 -8.45 -23.83 9.75
N ASN A 96 -8.10 -24.31 10.94
CA ASN A 96 -8.34 -23.56 12.17
C ASN A 96 -7.35 -22.38 12.22
N THR A 97 -7.79 -21.21 11.75
CA THR A 97 -7.01 -19.95 11.78
C THR A 97 -6.64 -19.50 13.19
N LEU A 98 -7.30 -20.02 14.23
CA LEU A 98 -6.94 -19.77 15.62
C LEU A 98 -5.74 -20.60 16.08
N LYS A 99 -5.43 -21.73 15.42
CA LYS A 99 -4.35 -22.64 15.84
C LYS A 99 -2.95 -22.01 15.70
N PRO A 100 -2.59 -21.33 14.60
CA PRO A 100 -1.34 -20.57 14.51
C PRO A 100 -1.29 -19.41 15.52
N ALA A 101 -2.39 -18.67 15.68
CA ALA A 101 -2.48 -17.57 16.64
C ALA A 101 -2.25 -18.03 18.10
N LEU A 102 -2.83 -19.17 18.48
CA LEU A 102 -2.63 -19.80 19.79
C LEU A 102 -1.20 -20.33 19.99
N GLN A 103 -0.54 -20.77 18.92
CA GLN A 103 0.88 -21.18 18.99
C GLN A 103 1.79 -19.96 19.16
N LEU A 104 1.52 -18.86 18.48
CA LEU A 104 2.24 -17.59 18.67
C LEU A 104 2.06 -17.05 20.10
N GLN A 105 0.85 -17.08 20.64
CA GLN A 105 0.59 -16.65 22.03
C GLN A 105 1.43 -17.41 23.07
N LYS A 106 1.69 -18.71 22.82
CA LYS A 106 2.56 -19.53 23.70
C LYS A 106 4.03 -19.16 23.63
N LEU A 107 4.48 -18.54 22.54
CA LEU A 107 5.87 -18.12 22.34
C LEU A 107 6.15 -16.73 22.92
N VAL A 108 5.13 -15.90 23.11
CA VAL A 108 5.27 -14.52 23.62
C VAL A 108 5.13 -14.43 25.15
N ASN A 109 4.59 -15.47 25.80
CA ASN A 109 4.53 -15.53 27.26
C ASN A 109 5.85 -16.08 27.83
N PHE A 110 6.80 -15.18 28.13
CA PHE A 110 7.92 -15.40 29.05
C PHE A 110 7.52 -15.10 30.49
#